data_AF-A0A2A6HIR2-F1
#
_entry.id   AF-A0A2A6HIR2-F1
#
_cell.length_a   1.000
_cell.length_b   1.000
_cell.length_c   1.000
_cell.angle_alpha   90.00
_cell.angle_beta   90.00
_cell.angle_gamma   90.00
#
_symmetry.space_group_name_H-M   'P 1'
#
loop_
_entity.id
_entity.type
_entity.pdbx_description
1 polymer ?
#
loop_
_entity_poly.entity_id
_entity_poly.type
_entity_poly.pdbx_seq_one_letter_code
_entity_poly.pdbx_strand_id
1 'polypeptide(L)'
;MANALELLKSAATAGVVGGQSPLEIFYSKLDQQVKLAGEVKDGKTHKTRSLWFRKDRDGYVVRIGRNAFEVAGSKLFRAADLDAVVAILTAAKEAIAADDKLQAVIAKHSAERSARLKAGRAKKAKK
;
A
#
# COMPACT_ATOMS: atom_id res chain seq x y z
N MET A 1 -15.58 4.66 -24.67
CA MET A 1 -15.61 5.73 -23.66
C MET A 1 -16.22 5.17 -22.39
N ALA A 2 -15.43 4.79 -21.38
CA ALA A 2 -15.94 4.19 -20.16
C ALA A 2 -16.67 5.24 -19.33
N ASN A 3 -17.94 4.98 -19.01
CA ASN A 3 -18.85 5.90 -18.34
C ASN A 3 -18.29 6.37 -16.98
N ALA A 4 -18.19 7.68 -16.79
CA ALA A 4 -17.68 8.34 -15.58
C ALA A 4 -18.31 7.81 -14.27
N LEU A 5 -19.55 7.32 -14.33
CA LEU A 5 -20.26 6.68 -13.23
C LEU A 5 -19.61 5.37 -12.73
N GLU A 6 -19.01 4.57 -13.61
CA GLU A 6 -18.28 3.36 -13.21
C GLU A 6 -16.95 3.69 -12.54
N LEU A 7 -16.26 4.73 -13.04
CA LEU A 7 -15.05 5.29 -12.44
C LEU A 7 -15.33 5.80 -11.01
N LEU A 8 -16.43 6.55 -10.84
CA LEU A 8 -16.86 7.05 -9.53
C LEU A 8 -17.27 5.92 -8.57
N LYS A 9 -17.97 4.88 -9.04
CA LYS A 9 -18.32 3.70 -8.20
C LYS A 9 -17.10 2.86 -7.81
N SER A 10 -16.12 2.74 -8.71
CA SER A 10 -14.85 2.06 -8.42
C SER A 10 -14.03 2.86 -7.38
N ALA A 11 -13.91 4.18 -7.57
CA ALA A 11 -13.24 5.07 -6.64
C ALA A 11 -13.93 5.16 -5.25
N ALA A 12 -15.26 5.07 -5.20
CA ALA A 12 -16.02 5.09 -3.94
C ALA A 12 -15.85 3.81 -3.10
N THR A 13 -15.51 2.67 -3.72
CA THR A 13 -15.38 1.37 -3.02
C THR A 13 -13.94 0.91 -2.80
N ALA A 14 -13.00 1.50 -3.52
CA ALA A 14 -11.57 1.26 -3.35
C ALA A 14 -10.91 2.60 -3.01
N GLY A 15 -10.57 2.81 -1.73
CA GLY A 15 -9.82 3.98 -1.30
C GLY A 15 -8.64 4.22 -2.26
N VAL A 16 -8.61 5.41 -2.85
CA VAL A 16 -7.66 5.94 -3.84
C VAL A 16 -7.14 4.87 -4.81
N VAL A 17 -7.88 4.66 -5.91
CA VAL A 17 -7.37 3.95 -7.10
C VAL A 17 -6.64 4.97 -7.97
N GLY A 18 -5.38 5.26 -7.64
CA GLY A 18 -4.46 5.86 -8.61
C GLY A 18 -3.81 4.73 -9.40
N GLY A 19 -4.13 4.61 -10.70
CA GLY A 19 -3.45 3.68 -11.62
C GLY A 19 -4.35 2.63 -12.29
N GLN A 20 -4.10 2.38 -13.58
CA GLN A 20 -4.70 1.28 -14.35
C GLN A 20 -3.98 -0.05 -14.09
N SER A 21 -2.71 -0.01 -13.67
CA SER A 21 -1.90 -1.20 -13.43
C SER A 21 -1.73 -1.55 -11.93
N PRO A 22 -1.54 -2.83 -11.56
CA PRO A 22 -1.22 -3.25 -10.20
C PRO A 22 -0.04 -2.51 -9.56
N LEU A 23 0.95 -2.17 -10.37
CA LEU A 23 2.16 -1.45 -9.96
C LEU A 23 1.86 0.02 -9.65
N GLU A 24 1.13 0.70 -10.52
CA GLU A 24 0.70 2.09 -10.27
C GLU A 24 -0.15 2.20 -9.00
N ILE A 25 -1.08 1.26 -8.79
CA ILE A 25 -1.88 1.20 -7.56
C ILE A 25 -0.99 0.99 -6.33
N PHE A 26 0.09 0.22 -6.46
CA PHE A 26 1.04 0.02 -5.38
C PHE A 26 1.85 1.28 -5.10
N TYR A 27 2.38 1.94 -6.13
CA TYR A 27 3.11 3.20 -6.01
C TYR A 27 2.25 4.33 -5.45
N SER A 28 1.00 4.45 -5.89
CA SER A 28 0.04 5.42 -5.34
C SER A 28 -0.19 5.19 -3.83
N LYS A 29 -0.23 3.94 -3.38
CA LYS A 29 -0.32 3.61 -1.94
C LYS A 29 0.98 3.93 -1.21
N LEU A 30 2.13 3.69 -1.82
CA LEU A 30 3.43 4.05 -1.27
C LEU A 30 3.51 5.56 -1.02
N ASP A 31 3.17 6.36 -2.04
CA ASP A 31 3.13 7.82 -1.96
C ASP A 31 2.12 8.29 -0.90
N GLN A 32 0.98 7.61 -0.79
CA GLN A 32 0.02 7.87 0.28
C GLN A 32 0.59 7.57 1.67
N GLN A 33 1.38 6.50 1.85
CA GLN A 33 2.04 6.22 3.14
C GLN A 33 3.09 7.27 3.48
N VAL A 34 3.84 7.75 2.50
CA VAL A 34 4.79 8.86 2.68
C VAL A 34 4.04 10.11 3.14
N LYS A 35 2.94 10.45 2.48
CA LYS A 35 2.08 11.57 2.88
C LYS A 35 1.54 11.40 4.30
N LEU A 36 1.03 10.21 4.64
CA LEU A 36 0.52 9.91 5.98
C LEU A 36 1.63 9.98 7.04
N ALA A 37 2.87 9.58 6.73
CA ALA A 37 4.00 9.74 7.65
C ALA A 37 4.30 11.22 7.91
N GLY A 38 4.24 12.06 6.88
CA GLY A 38 4.31 13.52 7.01
C GLY A 38 3.16 14.10 7.85
N GLU A 39 1.93 13.68 7.59
CA GLU A 39 0.77 14.13 8.38
C GLU A 39 0.89 13.73 9.87
N VAL A 40 1.40 12.53 10.17
CA VAL A 40 1.69 12.11 11.55
C VAL A 40 2.82 12.95 12.16
N LYS A 41 3.80 13.38 11.37
CA LYS A 41 4.87 14.29 11.81
C LYS A 41 4.30 15.66 12.19
N ASP A 42 3.31 16.13 11.44
CA ASP A 42 2.55 17.36 11.73
C ASP A 42 1.56 17.21 12.90
N GLY A 43 1.58 16.07 13.62
CA GLY A 43 0.73 15.82 14.78
C GLY A 43 -0.66 15.29 14.45
N LYS A 44 -0.99 15.01 13.19
CA LYS A 44 -2.28 14.41 12.83
C LYS A 44 -2.31 12.94 13.22
N THR A 45 -3.38 12.55 13.92
CA THR A 45 -3.57 11.16 14.35
C THR A 45 -4.41 10.38 13.33
N HIS A 46 -3.82 9.36 12.71
CA HIS A 46 -4.53 8.47 11.81
C HIS A 46 -4.83 7.12 12.48
N LYS A 47 -6.10 6.90 12.85
CA LYS A 47 -6.56 5.61 13.41
C LYS A 47 -6.92 4.60 12.31
N THR A 48 -6.02 4.36 11.36
CA THR A 48 -6.26 3.41 10.27
C THR A 48 -5.32 2.21 10.35
N ARG A 49 -5.89 1.00 10.31
CA ARG A 49 -5.13 -0.26 10.21
C ARG A 49 -4.44 -0.43 8.86
N SER A 50 -4.63 0.53 7.96
CA SER A 50 -4.02 0.57 6.63
C SER A 50 -2.64 1.24 6.63
N LEU A 51 -2.20 1.81 7.76
CA LEU A 51 -0.84 2.33 7.88
C LEU A 51 0.17 1.20 7.76
N TRP A 52 1.23 1.50 7.01
CA TRP A 52 2.35 0.60 6.80
C TRP A 52 3.42 0.78 7.86
N PHE A 53 3.36 1.85 8.62
CA PHE A 53 4.22 2.11 9.75
C PHE A 53 3.41 2.19 11.04
N ARG A 54 4.02 1.80 12.15
CA ARG A 54 3.46 1.95 13.49
C ARG A 54 4.54 2.39 14.45
N LYS A 55 4.16 3.15 15.48
CA LYS A 55 5.06 3.45 16.59
C LYS A 55 5.29 2.17 17.40
N ASP A 56 6.53 1.93 17.77
CA ASP A 56 6.99 0.86 18.65
C ASP A 56 7.75 1.46 19.84
N ARG A 57 8.15 0.64 20.82
CA ARG A 57 8.80 1.11 22.06
C ARG A 57 10.02 1.99 21.82
N ASP A 58 10.82 1.65 20.80
CA ASP A 58 12.11 2.30 20.50
C ASP A 58 12.07 3.19 19.24
N GLY A 59 10.89 3.43 18.66
CA GLY A 59 10.75 4.22 17.43
C GLY A 59 9.55 3.81 16.58
N TYR A 60 9.80 3.41 15.34
CA TYR A 60 8.80 3.01 14.36
C TYR A 60 9.16 1.70 13.68
N VAL A 61 8.15 0.90 13.39
CA VAL A 61 8.27 -0.30 12.56
C VAL A 61 7.51 -0.05 11.26
N VAL A 62 8.20 -0.19 10.14
CA VAL A 62 7.70 -0.01 8.78
C VAL A 62 7.57 -1.37 8.11
N ARG A 63 6.44 -1.59 7.45
CA ARG A 63 6.09 -2.81 6.72
C ARG A 63 5.60 -2.42 5.34
N ILE A 64 6.37 -2.78 4.31
CA ILE A 64 6.03 -2.46 2.93
C ILE A 64 4.87 -3.34 2.45
N GLY A 65 3.75 -2.70 2.10
CA GLY A 65 2.53 -3.40 1.71
C GLY A 65 1.79 -4.08 2.87
N ARG A 66 0.53 -4.44 2.61
CA ARG A 66 -0.30 -5.12 3.62
C ARG A 66 0.13 -6.56 3.91
N ASN A 67 0.81 -7.21 2.94
CA ASN A 67 1.29 -8.58 3.05
C ASN A 67 2.72 -8.69 3.59
N ALA A 68 3.36 -7.58 4.00
CA ALA A 68 4.78 -7.58 4.40
C ALA A 68 5.69 -8.12 3.28
N PHE A 69 5.77 -7.36 2.19
CA PHE A 69 6.66 -7.74 1.09
C PHE A 69 8.10 -7.76 1.57
N GLU A 70 8.82 -8.76 1.09
CA GLU A 70 10.25 -8.87 1.33
C GLU A 70 10.97 -7.95 0.34
N VAL A 71 11.62 -6.92 0.86
CA VAL A 71 12.43 -5.98 0.09
C VAL A 71 13.84 -6.09 0.67
N ALA A 72 14.85 -6.34 -0.17
CA ALA A 72 16.23 -6.55 0.28
C ALA A 72 16.38 -7.61 1.40
N GLY A 73 15.62 -8.71 1.34
CA GLY A 73 15.70 -9.81 2.32
C GLY A 73 15.01 -9.54 3.67
N SER A 74 14.27 -8.44 3.81
CA SER A 74 13.54 -8.09 5.03
C SER A 74 12.10 -7.67 4.76
N LYS A 75 11.19 -8.04 5.69
CA LYS A 75 9.75 -7.72 5.62
C LYS A 75 9.31 -6.62 6.58
N LEU A 76 10.16 -6.33 7.57
CA LEU A 76 9.94 -5.35 8.62
C LEU A 76 11.22 -4.54 8.77
N PHE A 77 11.07 -3.22 8.72
CA PHE A 77 12.17 -2.27 8.85
C PHE A 77 11.95 -1.44 10.11
N ARG A 78 13.03 -1.15 10.83
CA ARG A 78 12.97 -0.27 12.00
C ARG A 78 13.43 1.12 11.59
N ALA A 79 12.74 2.13 12.11
CA ALA A 79 13.05 3.54 11.95
C ALA A 79 13.08 4.20 13.34
N ALA A 80 14.03 5.10 13.57
CA ALA A 80 14.09 5.85 14.83
C ALA A 80 12.97 6.89 14.92
N ASP A 81 12.64 7.53 13.80
CA ASP A 81 11.68 8.62 13.69
C ASP A 81 10.88 8.54 12.39
N LEU A 82 9.96 9.48 12.18
CA LEU A 82 9.12 9.55 10.98
C LEU A 82 9.89 9.94 9.72
N ASP A 83 11.03 10.63 9.85
CA ASP A 83 11.88 10.96 8.70
C ASP A 83 12.56 9.70 8.16
N ALA A 84 13.04 8.83 9.05
CA ALA A 84 13.52 7.50 8.71
C ALA A 84 12.40 6.62 8.12
N VAL A 85 11.15 6.76 8.58
CA VAL A 85 10.01 6.07 7.94
C VAL A 85 9.84 6.52 6.48
N VAL A 86 9.86 7.83 6.23
CA VAL A 86 9.76 8.37 4.86
C VAL A 86 10.92 7.88 4.00
N ALA A 87 12.15 7.91 4.53
CA ALA A 87 13.33 7.42 3.81
C ALA A 87 13.21 5.93 3.44
N ILE A 88 12.74 5.07 4.35
CA ILE A 88 12.52 3.64 4.09
C ILE A 88 11.44 3.44 3.00
N LEU A 89 10.35 4.20 3.04
CA LEU A 89 9.28 4.10 2.05
C LEU A 89 9.78 4.53 0.66
N THR A 90 10.55 5.62 0.57
CA THR A 90 11.16 6.08 -0.68
C THR A 90 12.18 5.08 -1.22
N ALA A 91 13.09 4.58 -0.37
CA ALA A 91 14.05 3.55 -0.75
C ALA A 91 13.37 2.26 -1.22
N ALA A 92 12.26 1.86 -0.57
CA ALA A 92 11.48 0.71 -1.02
C ALA A 92 10.85 0.94 -2.41
N LYS A 93 10.41 2.17 -2.72
CA LYS A 93 9.91 2.53 -4.06
C LYS A 93 10.99 2.34 -5.12
N GLU A 94 12.19 2.85 -4.86
CA GLU A 94 13.34 2.74 -5.77
C GLU A 94 13.79 1.29 -5.96
N ALA A 95 13.89 0.53 -4.87
CA ALA A 95 14.26 -0.89 -4.92
C ALA A 95 13.25 -1.72 -5.73
N ILE A 96 11.95 -1.43 -5.60
CA ILE A 96 10.91 -2.11 -6.38
C ILE A 96 10.95 -1.67 -7.84
N ALA A 97 11.20 -0.39 -8.12
CA ALA A 97 11.32 0.12 -9.48
C ALA A 97 12.53 -0.49 -10.23
N ALA A 98 13.60 -0.84 -9.51
CA ALA A 98 14.80 -1.45 -10.08
C ALA A 98 14.76 -2.99 -10.20
N ASP A 99 13.79 -3.68 -9.58
CA ASP A 99 13.69 -5.16 -9.56
C ASP A 99 12.38 -5.67 -10.18
N ASP A 100 12.48 -6.16 -11.41
CA ASP A 100 11.35 -6.75 -12.16
C ASP A 100 10.70 -7.94 -11.46
N LYS A 101 11.44 -8.69 -10.64
CA LYS A 101 10.88 -9.81 -9.87
C LYS A 101 9.98 -9.30 -8.76
N LEU A 102 10.38 -8.23 -8.07
CA LEU A 102 9.53 -7.58 -7.07
C LEU A 102 8.28 -7.01 -7.72
N GLN A 103 8.40 -6.43 -8.91
CA GLN A 103 7.26 -5.92 -9.66
C GLN A 103 6.26 -7.04 -10.03
N ALA A 104 6.77 -8.18 -10.52
CA ALA A 104 5.95 -9.35 -10.84
C ALA A 104 5.24 -9.92 -9.60
N VAL A 105 5.90 -9.95 -8.45
CA VAL A 105 5.31 -10.40 -7.17
C VAL A 105 4.19 -9.46 -6.72
N ILE A 106 4.35 -8.15 -6.90
CA ILE A 106 3.29 -7.16 -6.62
C ILE A 106 2.08 -7.38 -7.54
N ALA A 107 2.32 -7.57 -8.84
CA ALA A 107 1.25 -7.85 -9.81
C ALA A 107 0.49 -9.12 -9.44
N LYS A 108 1.20 -10.21 -9.09
CA LYS A 108 0.63 -11.48 -8.64
C LYS A 108 -0.25 -11.30 -7.40
N HIS A 109 0.27 -10.67 -6.35
CA HIS A 109 -0.50 -10.46 -5.12
C HIS A 109 -1.71 -9.53 -5.32
N SER A 110 -1.63 -8.56 -6.23
CA SER A 110 -2.78 -7.73 -6.60
C SER A 110 -3.86 -8.57 -7.28
N ALA A 111 -3.48 -9.46 -8.22
CA ALA A 111 -4.40 -10.37 -8.89
C ALA A 111 -5.06 -11.35 -7.90
N GLU A 112 -4.29 -11.95 -6.98
CA GLU A 112 -4.80 -12.83 -5.92
C GLU A 112 -5.81 -12.11 -5.01
N ARG A 113 -5.50 -10.86 -4.62
CA ARG A 113 -6.41 -10.04 -3.81
C ARG A 113 -7.71 -9.75 -4.56
N SER A 114 -7.63 -9.39 -5.84
CA SER A 114 -8.79 -9.13 -6.69
C SER A 114 -9.64 -10.38 -6.88
N ALA A 115 -9.02 -11.55 -7.10
CA ALA A 115 -9.72 -12.84 -7.19
C ALA A 115 -10.44 -13.18 -5.88
N ARG A 116 -9.78 -13.01 -4.72
CA ARG A 116 -10.40 -13.23 -3.40
C ARG A 116 -11.58 -12.29 -3.15
N LEU A 117 -11.47 -11.02 -3.54
CA LEU A 117 -12.56 -10.05 -3.40
C LEU A 117 -13.74 -10.39 -4.32
N LYS A 118 -13.49 -10.81 -5.56
CA LYS A 118 -14.53 -11.27 -6.50
C LYS A 118 -15.25 -12.50 -5.96
N ALA A 119 -14.52 -13.48 -5.45
CA ALA A 119 -15.08 -14.67 -4.80
C ALA A 119 -15.90 -14.32 -3.54
N GLY A 120 -15.39 -13.42 -2.71
CA GLY A 120 -16.10 -12.93 -1.52
C GLY A 120 -17.40 -12.18 -1.84
N ARG A 121 -17.40 -11.36 -2.90
CA ARG A 121 -18.61 -10.65 -3.38
C ARG A 121 -19.64 -11.62 -3.97
N ALA A 122 -19.20 -12.59 -4.76
CA ALA A 122 -20.09 -13.63 -5.32
C ALA A 122 -20.77 -14.47 -4.22
N LYS A 123 -20.04 -14.78 -3.14
CA LYS A 123 -20.61 -15.50 -1.98
C LYS A 123 -21.62 -14.66 -1.19
N LYS A 124 -21.43 -13.33 -1.14
CA LYS A 124 -22.35 -12.40 -0.48
C LYS A 124 -23.62 -12.10 -1.30
N ALA A 125 -23.54 -12.19 -2.63
CA ALA A 125 -24.69 -11.99 -3.52
C ALA A 125 -25.61 -13.22 -3.62
N LYS A 126 -25.14 -14.40 -3.19
CA LYS A 126 -25.89 -15.66 -3.13
C LYS A 126 -26.56 -15.93 -1.77
N LYS A 127 -26.40 -15.04 -0.80
CA LYS A 127 -26.96 -15.16 0.55
C LYS A 127 -27.93 -14.02 0.78
#